data_AF-A0A519EJS3-F1
#
_entry.id   AF-A0A519EJS3-F1
#
_cell.length_a   1.000
_cell.length_b   1.000
_cell.length_c   1.000
_cell.angle_alpha   90.00
_cell.angle_beta   90.00
_cell.angle_gamma   90.00
#
_symmetry.space_group_name_H-M   'P 1'
#
loop_
_entity.id
_entity.type
_entity.pdbx_description
1 polymer ?
#
loop_
_entity_poly.entity_id
_entity_poly.type
_entity_poly.pdbx_seq_one_letter_code
_entity_poly.pdbx_strand_id
1 'polypeptide(L)' 'MKQAPITLLIGALGGEGGGVLTEWLVDIARHAGYAAQATSIPGVAQRTGATTYY' A
#
# COMPACT_ATOMS: atom_id res chain seq x y z
N MET A 1 5.07 -6.44 -26.41
CA MET A 1 4.58 -5.35 -25.55
C MET A 1 5.38 -5.39 -24.25
N LYS A 2 5.94 -4.27 -23.77
CA LYS A 2 6.55 -4.23 -22.43
C LYS A 2 5.43 -4.40 -21.39
N GLN A 3 5.56 -5.35 -20.48
CA GLN A 3 4.67 -5.44 -19.33
C GLN A 3 4.89 -4.21 -18.46
N ALA A 4 3.82 -3.43 -18.22
CA ALA A 4 3.83 -2.37 -17.24
C ALA A 4 3.66 -2.97 -15.83
N PRO A 5 4.23 -2.34 -14.79
CA PRO A 5 3.98 -2.75 -13.42
C PRO A 5 2.49 -2.62 -13.08
N ILE A 6 1.99 -3.54 -12.24
CA ILE A 6 0.66 -3.41 -11.62
C ILE A 6 0.76 -2.35 -10.52
N THR A 7 -0.16 -1.39 -10.52
CA THR A 7 -0.23 -0.32 -9.52
C THR A 7 -1.49 -0.48 -8.68
N LEU A 8 -1.38 -0.23 -7.37
CA LEU A 8 -2.46 -0.34 -6.41
C LEU A 8 -2.58 0.98 -5.65
N LEU A 9 -3.80 1.36 -5.27
CA LEU A 9 -4.04 2.44 -4.32
C LEU A 9 -4.95 1.90 -3.23
N ILE A 10 -4.48 1.97 -1.99
CA ILE A 10 -5.25 1.58 -0.81
C ILE A 10 -5.59 2.85 -0.04
N GLY A 11 -6.88 3.13 0.08
CA GLY A 11 -7.39 4.17 0.96
C GLY A 11 -7.84 3.56 2.29
N ALA A 12 -7.38 4.12 3.41
CA ALA A 12 -7.83 3.72 4.74
C ALA A 12 -7.92 4.93 5.67
N LEU A 13 -8.71 4.84 6.72
CA LEU A 13 -8.57 5.77 7.85
C LEU A 13 -7.32 5.41 8.65
N GLY A 14 -6.65 6.41 9.20
CA GLY A 14 -5.41 6.20 9.96
C GLY A 14 -5.64 5.26 11.16
N GLY A 15 -4.97 4.10 11.17
CA GLY A 15 -5.12 3.10 12.24
C GLY A 15 -6.06 1.93 11.93
N GLU A 16 -6.74 1.95 10.77
CA GLU A 16 -7.65 0.85 10.34
C GLU A 16 -6.92 -0.27 9.57
N GLY A 17 -5.59 -0.31 9.63
CA GLY A 17 -4.80 -1.42 9.07
C GLY A 17 -4.41 -1.30 7.59
N GLY A 18 -4.62 -0.15 6.95
CA GLY A 18 -4.19 0.05 5.55
C GLY A 18 -2.70 -0.21 5.32
N GLY A 19 -1.83 0.22 6.25
CA GLY A 19 -0.39 -0.03 6.16
C GLY A 19 -0.01 -1.50 6.33
N VAL A 20 -0.74 -2.24 7.18
CA VAL A 20 -0.55 -3.68 7.37
C VAL A 20 -0.90 -4.43 6.09
N LEU A 21 -2.02 -4.08 5.44
CA LEU A 21 -2.40 -4.66 4.15
C LEU A 21 -1.36 -4.36 3.06
N THR A 22 -0.84 -3.12 3.01
CA THR A 22 0.22 -2.74 2.07
C THR A 22 1.50 -3.56 2.27
N GLU A 23 1.92 -3.75 3.52
CA GLU A 23 3.09 -4.59 3.85
C GLU A 23 2.90 -6.03 3.38
N TRP A 24 1.74 -6.63 3.65
CA TRP A 24 1.43 -8.00 3.21
C TRP A 24 1.44 -8.15 1.69
N LEU A 25 0.95 -7.18 0.94
CA LEU A 25 0.96 -7.22 -0.52
C LEU A 25 2.39 -7.13 -1.07
N VAL A 26 3.22 -6.26 -0.51
CA VAL A 26 4.65 -6.15 -0.88
C VAL A 26 5.37 -7.46 -0.58
N ASP A 27 5.13 -8.04 0.60
CA ASP A 27 5.74 -9.30 0.98
C ASP A 27 5.31 -10.45 0.08
N ILE A 28 4.01 -10.61 -0.21
CA ILE A 28 3.53 -11.67 -1.11
C ILE A 28 4.15 -11.53 -2.50
N ALA A 29 4.23 -10.30 -3.04
CA ALA A 29 4.85 -10.06 -4.34
C ALA A 29 6.34 -10.47 -4.34
N ARG A 30 7.08 -10.12 -3.28
CA ARG A 30 8.48 -10.51 -3.10
C ARG A 30 8.65 -12.02 -2.96
N HIS A 31 7.79 -12.68 -2.18
CA HIS A 31 7.78 -14.15 -2.04
C HIS A 31 7.46 -14.85 -3.36
N ALA A 32 6.65 -14.24 -4.23
CA ALA A 32 6.36 -14.73 -5.58
C ALA A 32 7.44 -14.37 -6.62
N GLY A 33 8.56 -13.76 -6.22
CA GLY A 33 9.68 -13.43 -7.09
C GLY A 33 9.51 -12.12 -7.89
N TYR A 34 8.54 -11.28 -7.54
CA TYR A 34 8.33 -9.98 -8.18
C TYR A 34 8.99 -8.84 -7.39
N ALA A 35 9.49 -7.84 -8.13
CA ALA A 35 9.89 -6.57 -7.54
C ALA A 35 8.65 -5.78 -7.10
N ALA A 36 8.59 -5.37 -5.84
CA ALA A 36 7.50 -4.58 -5.27
C ALA A 36 8.03 -3.48 -4.35
N GLN A 37 7.38 -2.32 -4.42
CA GLN A 37 7.62 -1.15 -3.60
C GLN A 37 6.27 -0.54 -3.20
N ALA A 38 6.26 0.14 -2.06
CA ALA A 38 5.11 0.94 -1.65
C ALA A 38 5.56 2.24 -0.96
N THR A 39 4.73 3.26 -1.04
CA THR A 39 4.84 4.53 -0.31
C THR A 39 3.49 4.90 0.30
N SER A 40 3.45 5.92 1.16
CA SER A 40 2.20 6.37 1.76
C SER A 40 2.16 7.87 2.00
N ILE A 41 0.95 8.42 2.00
CA ILE A 41 0.65 9.77 2.42
C ILE A 41 -0.19 9.67 3.69
N PRO A 42 0.37 9.96 4.87
CA PRO A 42 -0.36 9.86 6.14
C PRO A 42 -1.46 10.92 6.21
N GLY A 43 -2.62 10.51 6.73
CA GLY A 43 -3.68 11.46 7.08
C GLY A 43 -3.28 12.36 8.23
N VAL A 44 -3.77 13.61 8.22
CA VAL A 44 -3.45 14.63 9.25
C VAL A 44 -4.12 14.40 10.61
N ALA A 45 -5.07 13.46 10.69
CA ALA A 45 -5.81 13.19 11.91
C ALA A 45 -5.84 11.70 12.23
N GLN A 46 -5.52 11.35 13.47
CA GLN A 46 -5.54 9.95 13.94
C GLN A 46 -6.99 9.43 13.89
N ARG A 47 -7.22 8.28 13.26
CA ARG A 47 -8.53 7.60 13.09
C ARG A 47 -9.61 8.33 12.30
N THR A 48 -9.41 9.59 11.95
CA THR A 48 -10.37 10.38 11.14
C THR A 48 -9.77 10.91 9.85
N GLY A 49 -8.44 10.92 9.73
CA GLY A 49 -7.72 11.29 8.53
C GLY A 49 -7.62 10.14 7.54
N ALA A 50 -7.88 10.43 6.26
CA ALA A 50 -7.60 9.52 5.17
C ALA A 50 -6.09 9.37 4.98
N THR A 51 -5.60 8.14 5.02
CA THR A 51 -4.24 7.74 4.66
C THR A 51 -4.30 6.98 3.36
N THR A 52 -3.42 7.31 2.42
CA THR A 52 -3.29 6.57 1.15
C THR A 52 -1.98 5.82 1.12
N TYR A 53 -2.03 4.59 0.60
CA TYR A 53 -0.87 3.77 0.32
C TYR A 53 -0.84 3.47 -1.17
N TYR A 54 0.33 3.57 -1.77
CA TYR A 54 0.56 3.35 -3.19
C TYR A 54 1.67 2.33 -3.37
#